data_AF-A0A370TJ75-F1
#
_entry.id   AF-A0A370TJ75-F1
#
_cell.length_a   1.000
_cell.length_b   1.000
_cell.length_c   1.000
_cell.angle_alpha   90.00
_cell.angle_beta   90.00
_cell.angle_gamma   90.00
#
_symmetry.space_group_name_H-M   'P 1'
#
loop_
_entity.id
_entity.type
_entity.pdbx_description
1 polymer ?
#
loop_
_entity_poly.entity_id
_entity_poly.type
_entity_poly.pdbx_seq_one_letter_code
_entity_poly.pdbx_strand_id
1 'polypeptide(L)'
;METVKNAANYVAETVQGAGSEASKEANKQVAKDGDASLSSRATAAKDAVGDKVNQTSHNTKADVHKGMPEIIEVNKLMPQPVETLAGKAPRQLLSASKWTLKTIINPWNMIGGDLRETKCLINENGGCLVSKEGNGNTARNSVAGVAAQAQAQAGRKIVAAPAPLSIMDIIDTTTIVSLFAVVAILTSAYVLSLRALAPSTPNRFRVLFIWHAFDFLIHTIFEGSFLYNCFFTSSPFDPAVHHPALVTNFLGRSDRVYGAAYGNNWATKLWMVYAQADSRWASADLTVISLELLTVLGAGPLAAWICYGIAKRDWKVSFWMVVLATGELYGGFMTFAPEWLTGNQNLDSSNFMFLWVYLVFFNMLWVFLPLYALWVAFEDMRNAFMVRNASVAKSSERQKKK
;
A
#
# COMPACT_ATOMS: atom_id res chain seq x y z
N MET A 1 -12.77 21.99 -15.01
CA MET A 1 -12.26 21.95 -13.61
C MET A 1 -10.84 21.38 -13.54
N GLU A 2 -10.43 20.57 -14.51
CA GLU A 2 -9.09 19.96 -14.56
C GLU A 2 -7.99 20.94 -14.98
N THR A 3 -8.23 21.83 -15.94
CA THR A 3 -7.19 22.75 -16.48
C THR A 3 -6.60 23.71 -15.43
N VAL A 4 -7.42 24.23 -14.52
CA VAL A 4 -6.97 25.17 -13.47
C VAL A 4 -6.22 24.44 -12.35
N LYS A 5 -6.66 23.22 -11.98
CA LYS A 5 -5.93 22.37 -11.01
C LYS A 5 -4.60 21.89 -11.59
N ASN A 6 -4.58 21.52 -12.86
CA ASN A 6 -3.36 21.11 -13.56
C ASN A 6 -2.38 22.28 -13.70
N ALA A 7 -2.86 23.50 -13.96
CA ALA A 7 -2.01 24.70 -13.98
C ALA A 7 -1.46 25.06 -12.59
N ALA A 8 -2.27 24.94 -11.53
CA ALA A 8 -1.80 25.17 -10.16
C ALA A 8 -0.74 24.14 -9.73
N ASN A 9 -0.96 22.86 -10.08
CA ASN A 9 -0.02 21.78 -9.81
C ASN A 9 1.25 21.92 -10.65
N TYR A 10 1.14 22.33 -11.92
CA TYR A 10 2.30 22.63 -12.78
C TYR A 10 3.20 23.71 -12.17
N VAL A 11 2.60 24.81 -11.70
CA VAL A 11 3.35 25.91 -11.08
C VAL A 11 3.97 25.47 -9.75
N ALA A 12 3.23 24.73 -8.92
CA ALA A 12 3.74 24.22 -7.64
C ALA A 12 4.94 23.26 -7.84
N GLU A 13 4.81 22.31 -8.76
CA GLU A 13 5.87 21.33 -9.07
C GLU A 13 7.09 22.01 -9.72
N THR A 14 6.88 23.00 -10.60
CA THR A 14 7.98 23.79 -11.20
C THR A 14 8.75 24.58 -10.14
N VAL A 15 8.06 25.18 -9.17
CA VAL A 15 8.69 25.91 -8.06
C VAL A 15 9.47 24.97 -7.14
N GLN A 16 8.95 23.78 -6.87
CA GLN A 16 9.65 22.75 -6.07
C GLN A 16 10.87 22.17 -6.79
N GLY A 17 10.79 21.99 -8.12
CA GLY A 17 11.92 21.60 -8.97
C GLY A 17 13.04 22.65 -8.95
N ALA A 18 12.70 23.94 -9.08
CA ALA A 18 13.65 25.04 -9.01
C ALA A 18 14.29 25.19 -7.61
N GLY A 19 13.53 24.96 -6.54
CA GLY A 19 14.05 24.94 -5.17
C GLY A 19 15.06 23.80 -4.94
N SER A 20 14.76 22.61 -5.46
CA SER A 20 15.67 21.45 -5.39
C SER A 20 16.94 21.67 -6.21
N GLU A 21 16.85 22.36 -7.35
CA GLU A 21 18.02 22.76 -8.15
C GLU A 21 18.93 23.74 -7.41
N ALA A 22 18.35 24.75 -6.76
CA ALA A 22 19.10 25.72 -5.96
C ALA A 22 19.81 25.04 -4.77
N SER A 23 19.11 24.15 -4.05
CA SER A 23 19.68 23.36 -2.95
C SER A 23 20.84 22.46 -3.42
N LYS A 24 20.65 21.76 -4.54
CA LYS A 24 21.68 20.93 -5.18
C LYS A 24 22.94 21.71 -5.51
N GLU A 25 22.83 22.90 -6.11
CA GLU A 25 24.02 23.69 -6.48
C GLU A 25 24.71 24.28 -5.24
N ALA A 26 23.97 24.64 -4.19
CA ALA A 26 24.55 25.01 -2.90
C ALA A 26 25.33 23.84 -2.25
N ASN A 27 24.73 22.65 -2.21
CA ASN A 27 25.36 21.45 -1.65
C ASN A 27 26.57 20.98 -2.47
N LYS A 28 26.56 21.18 -3.79
CA LYS A 28 27.69 20.90 -4.67
C LYS A 28 28.85 21.90 -4.49
N GLN A 29 28.58 23.14 -4.12
CA GLN A 29 29.61 24.11 -3.73
C GLN A 29 30.30 23.67 -2.43
N VAL A 30 29.52 23.26 -1.41
CA VAL A 30 30.05 22.75 -0.13
C VAL A 30 30.84 21.44 -0.31
N ALA A 31 30.39 20.53 -1.18
CA ALA A 31 31.10 19.29 -1.47
C ALA A 31 32.48 19.51 -2.13
N LYS A 32 32.61 20.59 -2.90
CA LYS A 32 33.83 20.98 -3.62
C LYS A 32 34.73 21.92 -2.83
N ASP A 33 34.28 22.45 -1.71
CA ASP A 33 35.05 23.33 -0.85
C ASP A 33 36.22 22.56 -0.21
N GLY A 34 37.43 23.07 -0.40
CA GLY A 34 38.67 22.50 0.14
C GLY A 34 38.87 22.78 1.63
N ASP A 35 38.21 23.82 2.15
CA ASP A 35 38.30 24.24 3.54
C ASP A 35 37.23 23.58 4.43
N ALA A 36 36.26 22.90 3.82
CA ALA A 36 35.24 22.13 4.51
C ALA A 36 35.76 20.75 4.97
N SER A 37 35.34 20.31 6.17
CA SER A 37 35.73 19.00 6.70
C SER A 37 35.29 17.85 5.77
N LEU A 38 36.06 16.75 5.74
CA LEU A 38 35.73 15.56 4.93
C LEU A 38 34.31 15.03 5.21
N SER A 39 33.85 15.11 6.46
CA SER A 39 32.48 14.71 6.83
C SER A 39 31.43 15.67 6.27
N SER A 40 31.66 16.98 6.33
CA SER A 40 30.75 17.99 5.77
C SER A 40 30.62 17.85 4.25
N ARG A 41 31.74 17.55 3.58
CA ARG A 41 31.77 17.34 2.13
C ARG A 41 31.04 16.07 1.70
N ALA A 42 31.17 15.00 2.47
CA ALA A 42 30.47 13.74 2.22
C ALA A 42 28.95 13.88 2.40
N THR A 43 28.51 14.58 3.45
CA THR A 43 27.09 14.88 3.69
C THR A 43 26.54 15.79 2.58
N ALA A 44 27.24 16.86 2.23
CA ALA A 44 26.83 17.75 1.15
C ALA A 44 26.79 17.05 -0.22
N ALA A 45 27.70 16.10 -0.48
CA ALA A 45 27.66 15.29 -1.70
C ALA A 45 26.43 14.35 -1.73
N LYS A 46 26.09 13.73 -0.59
CA LYS A 46 24.88 12.91 -0.45
C LYS A 46 23.62 13.75 -0.66
N ASP A 47 23.56 14.93 -0.07
CA ASP A 47 22.41 15.83 -0.16
C ASP A 47 22.25 16.39 -1.58
N ALA A 48 23.34 16.73 -2.27
CA ALA A 48 23.31 17.15 -3.68
C ALA A 48 22.78 16.06 -4.63
N VAL A 49 23.06 14.78 -4.33
CA VAL A 49 22.50 13.65 -5.10
C VAL A 49 21.01 13.49 -4.82
N GLY A 50 20.59 13.60 -3.55
CA GLY A 50 19.17 13.60 -3.17
C GLY A 50 18.38 14.71 -3.85
N ASP A 51 18.93 15.93 -3.83
CA ASP A 51 18.31 17.10 -4.47
C ASP A 51 18.21 16.96 -5.99
N LYS A 52 19.15 16.25 -6.64
CA LYS A 52 19.07 15.92 -8.07
C LYS A 52 17.92 14.97 -8.39
N VAL A 53 17.67 14.00 -7.51
CA VAL A 53 16.55 13.06 -7.65
C VAL A 53 15.22 13.80 -7.47
N ASN A 54 15.12 14.68 -6.47
CA ASN A 54 13.95 15.52 -6.24
C ASN A 54 13.68 16.47 -7.41
N GLN A 55 14.72 17.15 -7.92
CA GLN A 55 14.64 18.00 -9.12
C GLN A 55 14.05 17.22 -10.31
N THR A 56 14.55 16.00 -10.57
CA THR A 56 14.09 15.17 -11.69
C THR A 56 12.63 14.74 -11.51
N SER A 57 12.23 14.40 -10.28
CA SER A 57 10.85 14.00 -9.97
C SER A 57 9.86 15.14 -10.17
N HIS A 58 10.15 16.32 -9.63
CA HIS A 58 9.30 17.51 -9.77
C HIS A 58 9.21 17.99 -11.22
N ASN A 59 10.32 17.96 -11.97
CA ASN A 59 10.30 18.29 -13.40
C ASN A 59 9.47 17.31 -14.22
N THR A 60 9.55 16.01 -13.90
CA THR A 60 8.72 14.98 -14.57
C THR A 60 7.23 15.18 -14.29
N LYS A 61 6.86 15.49 -13.04
CA LYS A 61 5.47 15.81 -12.67
C LYS A 61 4.98 17.09 -13.33
N ALA A 62 5.83 18.11 -13.40
CA ALA A 62 5.51 19.34 -14.12
C ALA A 62 5.25 19.07 -15.61
N ASP A 63 6.09 18.27 -16.28
CA ASP A 63 5.90 17.93 -17.69
C ASP A 63 4.61 17.13 -17.96
N VAL A 64 4.20 16.26 -17.03
CA VAL A 64 2.91 15.56 -17.08
C VAL A 64 1.73 16.55 -17.00
N HIS A 65 1.87 17.64 -16.25
CA HIS A 65 0.84 18.68 -16.15
C HIS A 65 0.88 19.72 -17.28
N LYS A 66 1.89 19.66 -18.16
CA LYS A 66 2.13 20.61 -19.27
C LYS A 66 1.48 20.18 -20.59
N GLY A 67 1.16 18.89 -20.75
CA GLY A 67 0.65 18.32 -22.00
C GLY A 67 -0.86 18.47 -22.21
N MET A 68 -1.35 19.67 -22.56
CA MET A 68 -2.54 19.92 -23.42
C MET A 68 -2.74 21.44 -23.65
N PRO A 69 -3.17 21.89 -24.86
CA PRO A 69 -2.83 23.21 -25.39
C PRO A 69 -3.85 24.33 -25.08
N GLU A 70 -3.30 25.55 -24.97
CA GLU A 70 -3.78 26.84 -25.47
C GLU A 70 -5.21 27.35 -25.13
N ILE A 71 -5.24 28.33 -24.22
CA ILE A 71 -6.00 29.59 -24.20
C ILE A 71 -7.15 29.72 -25.24
N ILE A 72 -8.41 29.66 -24.80
CA ILE A 72 -9.54 30.34 -25.47
C ILE A 72 -10.38 31.08 -24.42
N GLU A 73 -10.46 32.40 -24.60
CA GLU A 73 -11.37 33.34 -23.94
C GLU A 73 -12.83 32.84 -23.94
N VAL A 74 -13.39 32.57 -22.76
CA VAL A 74 -14.84 32.41 -22.59
C VAL A 74 -15.42 33.72 -22.09
N ASN A 75 -15.33 34.75 -22.92
CA ASN A 75 -16.05 36.02 -22.74
C ASN A 75 -16.92 36.28 -23.97
N LYS A 76 -17.82 35.34 -24.27
CA LYS A 76 -18.96 35.48 -25.20
C LYS A 76 -19.79 34.20 -25.13
N LEU A 77 -20.94 34.28 -24.46
CA LEU A 77 -22.21 33.57 -24.73
C LEU A 77 -23.08 33.64 -23.46
N MET A 78 -23.75 34.78 -23.29
CA MET A 78 -24.98 34.86 -22.48
C MET A 78 -26.17 34.68 -23.43
N PRO A 79 -27.22 33.99 -22.98
CA PRO A 79 -28.54 34.59 -23.03
C PRO A 79 -29.23 34.63 -21.65
N GLN A 80 -29.73 35.85 -21.39
CA GLN A 80 -30.70 36.44 -20.46
C GLN A 80 -31.78 35.55 -19.75
N PRO A 81 -32.51 36.08 -18.74
CA PRO A 81 -32.67 35.49 -17.41
C PRO A 81 -34.08 34.96 -17.15
N VAL A 82 -34.24 34.21 -16.05
CA VAL A 82 -35.55 33.99 -15.43
C VAL A 82 -35.46 34.37 -13.94
N GLU A 83 -36.01 35.54 -13.61
CA GLU A 83 -36.57 35.84 -12.28
C GLU A 83 -37.87 35.01 -12.15
N THR A 84 -38.15 34.33 -11.04
CA THR A 84 -38.81 34.92 -9.87
C THR A 84 -39.10 33.78 -8.87
N LEU A 85 -38.90 34.02 -7.57
CA LEU A 85 -39.94 33.96 -6.53
C LEU A 85 -39.35 33.96 -5.10
N ALA A 86 -39.89 34.89 -4.31
CA ALA A 86 -40.01 34.91 -2.85
C ALA A 86 -38.83 35.39 -1.96
N GLY A 87 -39.01 36.62 -1.43
CA GLY A 87 -39.10 36.78 0.03
C GLY A 87 -38.05 37.68 0.70
N LYS A 88 -38.45 38.91 1.07
CA LYS A 88 -37.69 39.91 1.83
C LYS A 88 -37.29 39.42 3.24
N ALA A 89 -36.00 39.56 3.59
CA ALA A 89 -35.46 39.72 4.95
C ALA A 89 -34.11 40.51 4.86
N PRO A 90 -33.66 41.19 5.93
CA PRO A 90 -33.08 42.53 5.84
C PRO A 90 -31.63 42.59 5.33
N ARG A 91 -31.36 43.62 4.51
CA ARG A 91 -30.01 44.11 4.21
C ARG A 91 -29.33 44.54 5.50
N GLN A 92 -28.44 43.70 6.01
CA GLN A 92 -27.16 44.12 6.61
C GLN A 92 -26.32 42.86 6.88
N LEU A 93 -25.05 42.89 6.45
CA LEU A 93 -24.01 41.86 6.59
C LEU A 93 -24.09 40.64 5.66
N LEU A 94 -24.07 40.87 4.35
CA LEU A 94 -23.63 39.88 3.36
C LEU A 94 -22.53 40.48 2.48
N SER A 95 -21.32 40.53 3.02
CA SER A 95 -20.10 40.58 2.22
C SER A 95 -19.14 39.54 2.77
N ALA A 96 -18.53 38.75 1.88
CA ALA A 96 -17.59 37.66 2.13
C ALA A 96 -18.21 36.25 2.29
N SER A 97 -18.66 35.69 1.16
CA SER A 97 -18.34 34.32 0.68
C SER A 97 -19.43 33.89 -0.31
N LYS A 98 -19.07 33.69 -1.59
CA LYS A 98 -19.96 33.10 -2.59
C LYS A 98 -20.00 31.59 -2.34
N TRP A 99 -21.18 31.06 -2.05
CA TRP A 99 -21.41 29.63 -1.91
C TRP A 99 -21.95 29.08 -3.24
N THR A 100 -21.41 27.94 -3.69
CA THR A 100 -21.82 27.32 -4.96
C THR A 100 -22.37 25.92 -4.71
N LEU A 101 -23.56 25.62 -5.24
CA LEU A 101 -24.17 24.28 -5.17
C LEU A 101 -23.53 23.41 -6.26
N LYS A 102 -22.98 22.24 -5.90
CA LYS A 102 -22.42 21.27 -6.86
C LYS A 102 -22.98 19.88 -6.63
N THR A 103 -23.35 19.24 -7.73
CA THR A 103 -23.64 17.81 -7.82
C THR A 103 -22.33 17.09 -8.19
N ILE A 104 -21.94 16.07 -7.42
CA ILE A 104 -20.73 15.28 -7.68
C ILE A 104 -21.19 13.92 -8.24
N ILE A 105 -20.73 13.59 -9.45
CA ILE A 105 -20.92 12.27 -10.06
C ILE A 105 -19.60 11.50 -9.91
N ASN A 106 -19.68 10.31 -9.34
CA ASN A 106 -18.51 9.44 -9.10
C ASN A 106 -18.30 8.50 -10.32
N PRO A 107 -17.17 8.56 -11.04
CA PRO A 107 -17.01 7.89 -12.33
C PRO A 107 -16.92 6.35 -12.27
N TRP A 108 -16.80 5.72 -11.09
CA TRP A 108 -16.72 4.26 -10.97
C TRP A 108 -18.07 3.53 -10.83
N ASN A 109 -19.19 4.26 -10.79
CA ASN A 109 -20.54 3.66 -10.73
C ASN A 109 -21.06 3.11 -12.07
N MET A 110 -20.24 3.04 -13.12
CA MET A 110 -20.68 2.65 -14.47
C MET A 110 -20.90 1.14 -14.69
N ILE A 111 -20.65 0.28 -13.69
CA ILE A 111 -20.77 -1.18 -13.85
C ILE A 111 -21.99 -1.76 -13.08
N GLY A 112 -22.61 -0.99 -12.18
CA GLY A 112 -23.66 -1.48 -11.28
C GLY A 112 -25.09 -0.96 -11.49
N GLY A 113 -25.31 0.01 -12.38
CA GLY A 113 -26.66 0.48 -12.72
C GLY A 113 -27.45 1.23 -11.64
N ASP A 114 -26.84 1.71 -10.55
CA ASP A 114 -27.51 2.52 -9.51
C ASP A 114 -26.84 3.92 -9.39
N LEU A 115 -27.56 4.96 -9.81
CA LEU A 115 -27.13 6.37 -9.78
C LEU A 115 -27.75 7.08 -8.57
N ARG A 116 -27.05 7.13 -7.43
CA ARG A 116 -27.42 8.03 -6.33
C ARG A 116 -26.58 9.31 -6.34
N GLU A 117 -27.22 10.45 -6.57
CA GLU A 117 -26.61 11.78 -6.52
C GLU A 117 -26.47 12.27 -5.07
N THR A 118 -25.32 12.83 -4.70
CA THR A 118 -25.13 13.51 -3.40
C THR A 118 -24.83 14.99 -3.65
N LYS A 119 -25.62 15.89 -3.06
CA LYS A 119 -25.45 17.36 -3.18
C LYS A 119 -24.68 17.93 -1.99
N CYS A 120 -23.69 18.78 -2.26
CA CYS A 120 -22.90 19.47 -1.23
C CYS A 120 -22.74 20.96 -1.55
N LEU A 121 -22.69 21.79 -0.51
CA LEU A 121 -22.36 23.21 -0.59
C LEU A 121 -20.91 23.41 -0.18
N ILE A 122 -20.13 24.06 -1.05
CA ILE A 122 -18.68 24.28 -0.85
C ILE A 122 -18.40 25.79 -0.86
N ASN A 123 -17.56 26.25 0.08
CA ASN A 123 -17.07 27.62 0.12
C ASN A 123 -15.70 27.80 -0.57
N GLU A 124 -15.28 29.05 -0.74
CA GLU A 124 -14.04 29.45 -1.45
C GLU A 124 -12.75 28.93 -0.79
N ASN A 125 -12.82 28.48 0.47
CA ASN A 125 -11.69 27.95 1.25
C ASN A 125 -11.73 26.40 1.37
N GLY A 126 -12.61 25.71 0.64
CA GLY A 126 -12.68 24.24 0.60
C GLY A 126 -13.47 23.57 1.73
N GLY A 127 -14.20 24.33 2.56
CA GLY A 127 -15.10 23.76 3.56
C GLY A 127 -16.35 23.15 2.92
N CYS A 128 -16.70 21.92 3.33
CA CYS A 128 -17.85 21.18 2.81
C CYS A 128 -18.88 20.92 3.92
N LEU A 129 -20.15 21.29 3.67
CA LEU A 129 -21.28 20.94 4.53
C LEU A 129 -22.20 19.96 3.79
N VAL A 130 -22.32 18.74 4.31
CA VAL A 130 -23.17 17.68 3.75
C VAL A 130 -24.55 17.76 4.39
N SER A 131 -25.60 17.88 3.58
CA SER A 131 -26.98 17.67 4.05
C SER A 131 -27.37 16.22 3.76
N LYS A 132 -27.72 15.44 4.79
CA LYS A 132 -28.46 14.18 4.57
C LYS A 132 -29.86 14.53 4.06
N GLU A 133 -30.29 13.91 2.96
CA GLU A 133 -31.65 14.08 2.44
C GLU A 133 -32.67 13.47 3.41
N GLY A 134 -33.54 14.32 3.94
CA GLY A 134 -34.76 13.95 4.65
C GLY A 134 -35.98 14.40 3.83
N ASN A 135 -36.98 13.53 3.74
CA ASN A 135 -38.16 13.70 2.88
C ASN A 135 -38.88 15.06 3.08
N GLY A 136 -39.00 15.81 1.97
CA GLY A 136 -40.15 16.64 1.60
C GLY A 136 -40.50 17.91 2.38
N ASN A 137 -40.45 17.94 3.72
CA ASN A 137 -41.08 19.03 4.50
C ASN A 137 -40.23 19.62 5.65
N THR A 138 -38.97 19.21 5.82
CA THR A 138 -38.08 19.67 6.91
C THR A 138 -36.99 20.66 6.47
N ALA A 139 -36.96 21.05 5.19
CA ALA A 139 -35.88 21.86 4.60
C ALA A 139 -35.82 23.33 5.09
N ARG A 140 -36.86 23.86 5.77
CA ARG A 140 -36.83 25.22 6.32
C ARG A 140 -36.15 25.32 7.70
N ASN A 141 -36.03 24.20 8.44
CA ASN A 141 -35.43 24.20 9.78
C ASN A 141 -33.92 23.88 9.79
N SER A 142 -33.33 23.47 8.67
CA SER A 142 -31.91 23.13 8.58
C SER A 142 -30.99 24.33 8.32
N VAL A 143 -31.48 25.40 7.70
CA VAL A 143 -30.65 26.57 7.37
C VAL A 143 -30.25 27.37 8.63
N ALA A 144 -31.15 27.45 9.61
CA ALA A 144 -30.88 28.10 10.90
C ALA A 144 -29.88 27.30 11.76
N GLY A 145 -29.94 25.97 11.74
CA GLY A 145 -29.00 25.10 12.45
C GLY A 145 -27.58 25.13 11.88
N VAL A 146 -27.47 25.21 10.55
CA VAL A 146 -26.17 25.30 9.85
C VAL A 146 -25.49 26.66 10.09
N ALA A 147 -26.25 27.75 10.16
CA ALA A 147 -25.73 29.07 10.50
C ALA A 147 -25.20 29.14 11.96
N ALA A 148 -25.89 28.48 12.90
CA ALA A 148 -25.47 28.41 14.30
C ALA A 148 -24.17 27.60 14.50
N GLN A 149 -23.96 26.51 13.75
CA GLN A 149 -22.71 25.74 13.78
C GLN A 149 -21.53 26.49 13.16
N ALA A 150 -21.77 27.27 12.10
CA ALA A 150 -20.74 28.11 11.49
C ALA A 150 -20.25 29.22 12.44
N GLN A 151 -21.14 29.82 13.24
CA GLN A 151 -20.75 30.81 14.26
C GLN A 151 -19.98 30.20 15.44
N ALA A 152 -20.24 28.93 15.81
CA ALA A 152 -19.53 28.27 16.90
C ALA A 152 -18.06 27.92 16.56
N GLN A 153 -17.74 27.70 15.28
CA GLN A 153 -16.36 27.42 14.83
C GLN A 153 -15.51 28.68 14.63
N ALA A 154 -16.12 29.84 14.34
CA ALA A 154 -15.42 31.09 14.12
C ALA A 154 -14.76 31.67 15.40
N GLY A 155 -15.10 31.15 16.58
CA GLY A 155 -14.58 31.61 17.89
C GLY A 155 -13.36 30.86 18.44
N ARG A 156 -12.86 29.79 17.80
CA ARG A 156 -11.67 29.06 18.29
C ARG A 156 -10.40 29.69 17.72
N LYS A 157 -9.52 30.17 18.62
CA LYS A 157 -8.18 30.68 18.30
C LYS A 157 -7.44 29.69 17.39
N ILE A 158 -7.04 30.17 16.21
CA ILE A 158 -6.22 29.46 15.24
C ILE A 158 -4.86 29.19 15.89
N VAL A 159 -4.60 27.92 16.24
CA VAL A 159 -3.25 27.45 16.54
C VAL A 159 -2.53 27.34 15.19
N ALA A 160 -1.35 27.96 15.08
CA ALA A 160 -0.55 27.97 13.87
C ALA A 160 -0.29 26.54 13.35
N ALA A 161 -0.41 26.35 12.04
CA ALA A 161 -0.07 25.10 11.38
C ALA A 161 1.43 24.78 11.60
N PRO A 162 1.79 23.52 11.93
CA PRO A 162 3.20 23.15 12.02
C PRO A 162 3.87 23.27 10.65
N ALA A 163 5.16 23.62 10.65
CA ALA A 163 5.99 23.81 9.46
C ALA A 163 5.97 22.58 8.52
N PRO A 164 6.18 22.76 7.21
CA PRO A 164 6.22 21.65 6.25
C PRO A 164 7.36 20.68 6.61
N LEU A 165 6.99 19.42 6.86
CA LEU A 165 7.88 18.30 7.16
C LEU A 165 8.87 18.09 6.01
N SER A 166 10.12 17.77 6.36
CA SER A 166 11.19 17.51 5.38
C SER A 166 11.01 16.13 4.73
N ILE A 167 11.58 15.89 3.55
CA ILE A 167 11.54 14.56 2.89
C ILE A 167 12.20 13.46 3.74
N MET A 168 13.11 13.81 4.65
CA MET A 168 13.69 12.88 5.63
C MET A 168 12.69 12.47 6.72
N ASP A 169 11.56 13.17 6.87
CA ASP A 169 10.42 12.76 7.69
C ASP A 169 9.42 11.87 6.91
N ILE A 170 9.59 11.72 5.59
CA ILE A 170 8.74 10.87 4.73
C ILE A 170 9.25 9.42 4.69
N ILE A 171 10.54 9.19 4.96
CA ILE A 171 11.09 7.85 5.17
C ILE A 171 11.32 7.68 6.68
N ASP A 172 10.28 7.22 7.37
CA ASP A 172 10.37 6.91 8.80
C ASP A 172 11.54 5.94 9.07
N THR A 173 12.21 6.13 10.20
CA THR A 173 13.33 5.27 10.63
C THR A 173 12.91 3.80 10.62
N THR A 174 11.65 3.54 10.97
CA THR A 174 11.04 2.20 10.96
C THR A 174 11.01 1.58 9.56
N THR A 175 10.79 2.36 8.50
CA THR A 175 10.83 1.90 7.10
C THR A 175 12.24 1.51 6.67
N ILE A 176 13.26 2.27 7.08
CA ILE A 176 14.65 1.91 6.79
C ILE A 176 15.01 0.61 7.51
N VAL A 177 14.67 0.53 8.80
CA VAL A 177 14.94 -0.66 9.62
C VAL A 177 14.20 -1.89 9.08
N SER A 178 12.96 -1.75 8.61
CA SER A 178 12.19 -2.86 8.04
C SER A 178 12.80 -3.38 6.74
N LEU A 179 13.24 -2.49 5.84
CA LEU A 179 13.92 -2.89 4.60
C LEU A 179 15.26 -3.57 4.88
N PHE A 180 16.05 -3.06 5.85
CA PHE A 180 17.27 -3.73 6.29
C PHE A 180 16.99 -5.10 6.90
N ALA A 181 15.90 -5.26 7.64
CA ALA A 181 15.50 -6.55 8.20
C ALA A 181 15.21 -7.57 7.08
N VAL A 182 14.48 -7.18 6.02
CA VAL A 182 14.23 -8.05 4.86
C VAL A 182 15.52 -8.46 4.17
N VAL A 183 16.44 -7.51 3.94
CA VAL A 183 17.76 -7.80 3.35
C VAL A 183 18.59 -8.74 4.24
N ALA A 184 18.52 -8.56 5.56
CA ALA A 184 19.21 -9.43 6.52
C ALA A 184 18.64 -10.86 6.50
N ILE A 185 17.33 -11.02 6.38
CA ILE A 185 16.68 -12.33 6.25
C ILE A 185 17.10 -13.01 4.93
N LEU A 186 17.06 -12.29 3.80
CA LEU A 186 17.50 -12.83 2.51
C LEU A 186 18.99 -13.20 2.53
N THR A 187 19.84 -12.38 3.13
CA THR A 187 21.26 -12.66 3.29
C THR A 187 21.48 -13.91 4.15
N SER A 188 20.68 -14.08 5.21
CA SER A 188 20.73 -15.26 6.07
C SER A 188 20.35 -16.53 5.32
N ALA A 189 19.28 -16.48 4.51
CA ALA A 189 18.88 -17.59 3.63
C ALA A 189 19.97 -17.93 2.60
N TYR A 190 20.61 -16.92 2.01
CA TYR A 190 21.73 -17.11 1.09
C TYR A 190 22.93 -17.78 1.77
N VAL A 191 23.37 -17.26 2.92
CA VAL A 191 24.47 -17.84 3.71
C VAL A 191 24.16 -19.28 4.15
N LEU A 192 22.92 -19.54 4.54
CA LEU A 192 22.47 -20.90 4.87
C LEU A 192 22.60 -21.83 3.67
N SER A 193 22.26 -21.37 2.46
CA SER A 193 22.43 -22.17 1.24
C SER A 193 23.90 -22.53 0.97
N LEU A 194 24.85 -21.64 1.27
CA LEU A 194 26.28 -21.89 1.10
C LEU A 194 26.79 -22.93 2.09
N ARG A 195 26.22 -22.97 3.29
CA ARG A 195 26.60 -23.94 4.33
C ARG A 195 25.92 -25.29 4.18
N ALA A 196 24.64 -25.30 3.82
CA ALA A 196 23.83 -26.52 3.78
C ALA A 196 23.96 -27.30 2.47
N LEU A 197 24.31 -26.63 1.36
CA LEU A 197 24.36 -27.26 0.03
C LEU A 197 25.79 -27.36 -0.51
N ALA A 198 26.14 -28.53 -1.04
CA ALA A 198 27.39 -28.75 -1.74
C ALA A 198 27.59 -27.77 -2.92
N PRO A 199 28.83 -27.34 -3.23
CA PRO A 199 29.11 -26.46 -4.37
C PRO A 199 28.66 -27.04 -5.72
N SER A 200 28.58 -28.36 -5.84
CA SER A 200 28.11 -29.07 -7.03
C SER A 200 26.59 -29.11 -7.20
N THR A 201 25.81 -28.59 -6.24
CA THR A 201 24.34 -28.56 -6.34
C THR A 201 23.90 -27.68 -7.50
N PRO A 202 23.02 -28.16 -8.40
CA PRO A 202 22.52 -27.38 -9.52
C PRO A 202 21.89 -26.05 -9.10
N ASN A 203 22.12 -24.99 -9.88
CA ASN A 203 21.65 -23.64 -9.56
C ASN A 203 20.14 -23.56 -9.29
N ARG A 204 19.32 -24.30 -10.04
CA ARG A 204 17.86 -24.36 -9.85
C ARG A 204 17.47 -24.72 -8.42
N PHE A 205 18.15 -25.72 -7.83
CA PHE A 205 17.87 -26.16 -6.47
C PHE A 205 18.48 -25.24 -5.42
N ARG A 206 19.58 -24.56 -5.73
CA ARG A 206 20.15 -23.54 -4.84
C ARG A 206 19.25 -22.32 -4.75
N VAL A 207 18.71 -21.83 -5.87
CA VAL A 207 17.73 -20.73 -5.90
C VAL A 207 16.48 -21.13 -5.12
N LEU A 208 15.94 -22.32 -5.37
CA LEU A 208 14.77 -22.80 -4.63
C LEU A 208 15.05 -22.96 -3.14
N PHE A 209 16.22 -23.47 -2.75
CA PHE A 209 16.59 -23.53 -1.33
C PHE A 209 16.61 -22.14 -0.69
N ILE A 210 17.23 -21.15 -1.35
CA ILE A 210 17.29 -19.78 -0.83
C ILE A 210 15.88 -19.21 -0.68
N TRP A 211 15.01 -19.41 -1.67
CA TRP A 211 13.61 -18.99 -1.60
C TRP A 211 12.90 -19.62 -0.41
N HIS A 212 12.88 -20.94 -0.29
CA HIS A 212 12.17 -21.64 0.79
C HIS A 212 12.77 -21.34 2.17
N ALA A 213 14.07 -21.06 2.26
CA ALA A 213 14.69 -20.63 3.52
C ALA A 213 14.30 -19.20 3.88
N PHE A 214 14.23 -18.30 2.89
CA PHE A 214 13.74 -16.93 3.07
C PHE A 214 12.26 -16.94 3.48
N ASP A 215 11.44 -17.70 2.76
CA ASP A 215 10.02 -17.89 2.98
C ASP A 215 9.72 -18.45 4.38
N PHE A 216 10.42 -19.50 4.80
CA PHE A 216 10.36 -19.99 6.19
C PHE A 216 10.62 -18.90 7.23
N LEU A 217 11.63 -18.05 7.02
CA LEU A 217 11.97 -16.98 7.96
C LEU A 217 10.94 -15.86 7.94
N ILE A 218 10.34 -15.53 6.80
CA ILE A 218 9.25 -14.55 6.70
C ILE A 218 8.01 -15.07 7.42
N HIS A 219 7.57 -16.30 7.12
CA HIS A 219 6.44 -16.92 7.80
C HIS A 219 6.66 -16.98 9.32
N THR A 220 7.83 -17.39 9.78
CA THR A 220 8.05 -17.53 11.24
C THR A 220 8.29 -16.22 11.98
N ILE A 221 9.07 -15.29 11.41
CA ILE A 221 9.47 -14.06 12.11
C ILE A 221 8.45 -12.96 11.87
N PHE A 222 8.11 -12.69 10.62
CA PHE A 222 7.22 -11.59 10.30
C PHE A 222 5.79 -12.02 10.58
N GLU A 223 5.24 -12.97 9.83
CA GLU A 223 3.83 -13.35 9.95
C GLU A 223 3.50 -13.92 11.34
N GLY A 224 4.43 -14.68 11.94
CA GLY A 224 4.33 -15.11 13.33
C GLY A 224 4.21 -13.94 14.31
N SER A 225 4.94 -12.83 14.08
CA SER A 225 4.81 -11.62 14.90
C SER A 225 3.51 -10.85 14.64
N PHE A 226 2.97 -10.89 13.42
CA PHE A 226 1.64 -10.34 13.12
C PHE A 226 0.58 -11.09 13.91
N LEU A 227 0.56 -12.42 13.82
CA LEU A 227 -0.36 -13.27 14.58
C LEU A 227 -0.22 -13.02 16.08
N TYR A 228 1.00 -12.93 16.60
CA TYR A 228 1.22 -12.61 18.00
C TYR A 228 0.52 -11.30 18.39
N ASN A 229 0.64 -10.25 17.59
CA ASN A 229 -0.05 -8.99 17.87
C ASN A 229 -1.57 -9.12 17.76
N CYS A 230 -2.09 -9.88 16.79
CA CYS A 230 -3.52 -10.14 16.66
C CYS A 230 -4.10 -10.91 17.85
N PHE A 231 -3.40 -11.90 18.41
CA PHE A 231 -3.92 -12.70 19.52
C PHE A 231 -3.66 -12.10 20.91
N PHE A 232 -2.57 -11.35 21.08
CA PHE A 232 -2.11 -10.92 22.41
C PHE A 232 -2.10 -9.41 22.62
N THR A 233 -2.16 -8.59 21.57
CA THR A 233 -2.18 -7.13 21.68
C THR A 233 -3.58 -6.58 21.44
N SER A 234 -4.08 -5.78 22.39
CA SER A 234 -5.49 -5.37 22.37
C SER A 234 -5.81 -4.21 23.30
N SER A 235 -6.85 -3.45 22.96
CA SER A 235 -7.39 -2.32 23.72
C SER A 235 -8.90 -2.50 23.96
N PRO A 236 -9.48 -1.95 25.05
CA PRO A 236 -10.92 -1.86 25.19
C PRO A 236 -11.56 -1.14 24.00
N PHE A 237 -12.72 -1.63 23.55
CA PHE A 237 -13.50 -0.96 22.53
C PHE A 237 -14.14 0.31 23.11
N ASP A 238 -13.83 1.43 22.48
CA ASP A 238 -14.41 2.73 22.79
C ASP A 238 -15.22 3.24 21.58
N PRO A 239 -16.55 3.34 21.66
CA PRO A 239 -17.40 3.86 20.58
C PRO A 239 -17.11 5.31 20.17
N ALA A 240 -16.44 6.10 21.03
CA ALA A 240 -16.07 7.48 20.71
C ALA A 240 -14.84 7.56 19.79
N VAL A 241 -14.00 6.51 19.77
CA VAL A 241 -12.74 6.47 19.03
C VAL A 241 -12.78 5.44 17.90
N HIS A 242 -13.42 4.31 18.12
CA HIS A 242 -13.39 3.16 17.22
C HIS A 242 -14.66 3.09 16.37
N HIS A 243 -14.47 2.79 15.08
CA HIS A 243 -15.58 2.54 14.18
C HIS A 243 -16.28 1.21 14.54
N PRO A 244 -17.63 1.15 14.55
CA PRO A 244 -18.37 -0.07 14.90
C PRO A 244 -18.02 -1.30 14.06
N ALA A 245 -17.57 -1.10 12.81
CA ALA A 245 -17.15 -2.20 11.93
C ALA A 245 -15.92 -2.97 12.43
N LEU A 246 -15.16 -2.42 13.39
CA LEU A 246 -14.01 -3.10 14.01
C LEU A 246 -14.42 -4.20 15.00
N VAL A 247 -15.71 -4.28 15.37
CA VAL A 247 -16.22 -5.31 16.27
C VAL A 247 -16.55 -6.57 15.48
N THR A 248 -15.63 -7.54 15.47
CA THR A 248 -15.75 -8.79 14.70
C THR A 248 -16.06 -10.03 15.56
N ASN A 249 -16.32 -9.86 16.85
CA ASN A 249 -16.44 -10.96 17.84
C ASN A 249 -15.21 -11.89 17.87
N PHE A 250 -14.03 -11.38 17.50
CA PHE A 250 -12.80 -12.15 17.52
C PHE A 250 -12.53 -12.71 18.92
N LEU A 251 -12.20 -14.00 19.01
CA LEU A 251 -12.06 -14.76 20.27
C LEU A 251 -13.30 -14.76 21.18
N GLY A 252 -14.50 -14.57 20.61
CA GLY A 252 -15.74 -14.50 21.37
C GLY A 252 -15.87 -13.24 22.22
N ARG A 253 -15.09 -12.19 21.90
CA ARG A 253 -15.07 -10.91 22.62
C ARG A 253 -15.42 -9.75 21.70
N SER A 254 -16.44 -8.98 22.08
CA SER A 254 -16.88 -7.76 21.40
C SER A 254 -16.48 -6.48 22.13
N ASP A 255 -15.99 -6.60 23.36
CA ASP A 255 -15.60 -5.51 24.25
C ASP A 255 -14.19 -4.97 23.96
N ARG A 256 -13.46 -5.58 23.03
CA ARG A 256 -12.04 -5.28 22.76
C ARG A 256 -11.73 -5.35 21.27
N VAL A 257 -10.74 -4.57 20.89
CA VAL A 257 -10.13 -4.55 19.56
C VAL A 257 -8.71 -5.09 19.65
N TYR A 258 -8.25 -5.75 18.59
CA TYR A 258 -7.01 -6.52 18.57
C TYR A 258 -6.14 -6.13 17.38
N GLY A 259 -4.82 -6.35 17.50
CA GLY A 259 -3.86 -6.12 16.43
C GLY A 259 -2.73 -5.15 16.77
N ALA A 260 -1.89 -4.88 15.76
CA ALA A 260 -0.67 -4.09 15.90
C ALA A 260 -0.91 -2.63 16.35
N ALA A 261 -2.05 -2.03 15.99
CA ALA A 261 -2.41 -0.67 16.35
C ALA A 261 -2.51 -0.42 17.86
N TYR A 262 -2.68 -1.46 18.67
CA TYR A 262 -2.97 -1.36 20.11
C TYR A 262 -1.78 -1.72 21.00
N GLY A 263 -0.57 -1.79 20.46
CA GLY A 263 0.63 -2.18 21.21
C GLY A 263 1.85 -1.33 20.91
N ASN A 264 2.83 -1.45 21.80
CA ASN A 264 4.10 -0.72 21.70
C ASN A 264 5.28 -1.70 21.83
N ASN A 265 5.50 -2.50 20.79
CA ASN A 265 6.65 -3.39 20.66
C ASN A 265 7.29 -3.23 19.27
N TRP A 266 8.41 -3.91 19.01
CA TRP A 266 9.11 -3.77 17.73
C TRP A 266 8.26 -4.25 16.55
N ALA A 267 7.48 -5.32 16.73
CA ALA A 267 6.64 -5.89 15.70
C ALA A 267 5.41 -5.02 15.42
N THR A 268 4.84 -4.36 16.44
CA THR A 268 3.72 -3.43 16.24
C THR A 268 4.18 -2.26 15.36
N LYS A 269 5.37 -1.71 15.61
CA LYS A 269 5.95 -0.66 14.76
C LYS A 269 6.16 -1.12 13.32
N LEU A 270 6.71 -2.32 13.13
CA LEU A 270 6.93 -2.91 11.81
C LEU A 270 5.61 -3.06 11.04
N TRP A 271 4.60 -3.66 11.68
CA TRP A 271 3.29 -3.89 11.05
C TRP A 271 2.51 -2.61 10.81
N MET A 272 2.67 -1.59 11.68
CA MET A 272 2.09 -0.27 11.45
C MET A 272 2.71 0.47 10.27
N VAL A 273 3.97 0.19 9.90
CA VAL A 273 4.56 0.70 8.65
C VAL A 273 3.93 0.02 7.44
N TYR A 274 3.80 -1.30 7.47
CA TYR A 274 3.15 -2.02 6.38
C TYR A 274 1.66 -1.65 6.26
N ALA A 275 1.01 -1.37 7.39
CA ALA A 275 -0.39 -0.98 7.43
C ALA A 275 -0.69 0.40 6.81
N GLN A 276 0.34 1.19 6.52
CA GLN A 276 0.18 2.40 5.69
C GLN A 276 -0.17 2.04 4.25
N ALA A 277 0.31 0.90 3.74
CA ALA A 277 -0.02 0.40 2.41
C ALA A 277 -1.28 -0.49 2.42
N ASP A 278 -1.50 -1.27 3.49
CA ASP A 278 -2.68 -2.12 3.65
C ASP A 278 -3.20 -2.07 5.09
N SER A 279 -4.25 -1.27 5.33
CA SER A 279 -4.74 -0.98 6.68
C SER A 279 -5.23 -2.20 7.46
N ARG A 280 -5.53 -3.31 6.79
CA ARG A 280 -5.96 -4.55 7.46
C ARG A 280 -4.89 -5.07 8.42
N TRP A 281 -3.61 -4.87 8.10
CA TRP A 281 -2.47 -5.32 8.91
C TRP A 281 -2.27 -4.53 10.21
N ALA A 282 -2.96 -3.40 10.39
CA ALA A 282 -2.99 -2.69 11.66
C ALA A 282 -3.87 -3.40 12.71
N SER A 283 -4.83 -4.21 12.28
CA SER A 283 -5.88 -4.76 13.13
C SER A 283 -6.10 -6.26 12.91
N ALA A 284 -6.96 -6.87 13.72
CA ALA A 284 -7.30 -8.28 13.61
C ALA A 284 -8.33 -8.57 12.50
N ASP A 285 -7.93 -8.37 11.24
CA ASP A 285 -8.74 -8.78 10.09
C ASP A 285 -8.85 -10.31 10.02
N LEU A 286 -10.07 -10.84 9.98
CA LEU A 286 -10.31 -12.28 10.07
C LEU A 286 -9.85 -13.04 8.82
N THR A 287 -9.92 -12.42 7.65
CA THR A 287 -9.45 -13.03 6.40
C THR A 287 -7.93 -13.14 6.43
N VAL A 288 -7.24 -12.04 6.77
CA VAL A 288 -5.78 -12.04 6.88
C VAL A 288 -5.33 -13.01 7.97
N ILE A 289 -5.89 -12.97 9.19
CA ILE A 289 -5.53 -13.92 10.27
C ILE A 289 -5.71 -15.37 9.84
N SER A 290 -6.78 -15.70 9.11
CA SER A 290 -7.04 -17.08 8.67
C SER A 290 -5.98 -17.57 7.68
N LEU A 291 -5.48 -16.69 6.80
CA LEU A 291 -4.38 -16.99 5.89
C LEU A 291 -3.08 -17.15 6.68
N GLU A 292 -2.77 -16.18 7.54
CA GLU A 292 -1.51 -16.15 8.28
C GLU A 292 -1.37 -17.32 9.27
N LEU A 293 -2.47 -17.82 9.84
CA LEU A 293 -2.43 -19.05 10.64
C LEU A 293 -1.92 -20.25 9.83
N LEU A 294 -2.35 -20.37 8.57
CA LEU A 294 -1.94 -21.46 7.70
C LEU A 294 -0.51 -21.27 7.19
N THR A 295 -0.09 -20.03 6.90
CA THR A 295 1.28 -19.77 6.47
C THR A 295 2.27 -20.02 7.60
N VAL A 296 1.99 -19.54 8.82
CA VAL A 296 2.89 -19.71 9.97
C VAL A 296 2.96 -21.16 10.44
N LEU A 297 1.80 -21.85 10.58
CA LEU A 297 1.75 -23.20 11.15
C LEU A 297 1.87 -24.32 10.11
N GLY A 298 1.60 -24.02 8.83
CA GLY A 298 1.65 -24.97 7.72
C GLY A 298 2.80 -24.66 6.76
N ALA A 299 2.75 -23.52 6.08
CA ALA A 299 3.70 -23.17 5.01
C ALA A 299 5.13 -23.05 5.53
N GLY A 300 5.38 -22.34 6.63
CA GLY A 300 6.70 -22.17 7.24
C GLY A 300 7.38 -23.51 7.54
N PRO A 301 6.78 -24.39 8.37
CA PRO A 301 7.35 -25.72 8.62
C PRO A 301 7.58 -26.54 7.34
N LEU A 302 6.68 -26.44 6.36
CA LEU A 302 6.82 -27.12 5.08
C LEU A 302 7.98 -26.56 4.24
N ALA A 303 8.19 -25.24 4.24
CA ALA A 303 9.31 -24.58 3.58
C ALA A 303 10.66 -25.01 4.18
N ALA A 304 10.74 -25.11 5.51
CA ALA A 304 11.90 -25.68 6.21
C ALA A 304 12.13 -27.16 5.85
N TRP A 305 11.06 -27.96 5.77
CA TRP A 305 11.13 -29.35 5.35
C TRP A 305 11.63 -29.50 3.90
N ILE A 306 11.18 -28.64 3.00
CA ILE A 306 11.66 -28.58 1.62
C ILE A 306 13.16 -28.26 1.58
N CYS A 307 13.63 -27.28 2.36
CA CYS A 307 15.06 -26.97 2.47
C CYS A 307 15.87 -28.21 2.91
N TYR A 308 15.40 -28.91 3.95
CA TYR A 308 16.02 -30.15 4.41
C TYR A 308 16.05 -31.22 3.32
N GLY A 309 14.94 -31.42 2.62
CA GLY A 309 14.85 -32.39 1.52
C GLY A 309 15.78 -32.05 0.35
N ILE A 310 15.91 -30.77 -0.02
CA ILE A 310 16.86 -30.31 -1.06
C ILE A 310 18.29 -30.64 -0.63
N ALA A 311 18.66 -30.34 0.63
CA ALA A 311 19.99 -30.64 1.16
C ALA A 311 20.30 -32.16 1.16
N LYS A 312 19.28 -32.99 1.39
CA LYS A 312 19.39 -34.46 1.34
C LYS A 312 19.22 -35.06 -0.05
N ARG A 313 18.93 -34.24 -1.08
CA ARG A 313 18.62 -34.70 -2.44
C ARG A 313 17.46 -35.72 -2.46
N ASP A 314 16.44 -35.50 -1.64
CA ASP A 314 15.25 -36.36 -1.60
C ASP A 314 14.35 -36.08 -2.81
N TRP A 315 13.92 -37.13 -3.50
CA TRP A 315 13.01 -37.04 -4.64
C TRP A 315 11.61 -36.53 -4.25
N LYS A 316 11.21 -36.68 -2.98
CA LYS A 316 9.90 -36.21 -2.49
C LYS A 316 9.77 -34.69 -2.46
N VAL A 317 10.88 -33.96 -2.56
CA VAL A 317 10.91 -32.50 -2.55
C VAL A 317 10.01 -31.93 -3.64
N SER A 318 10.03 -32.49 -4.85
CA SER A 318 9.22 -31.99 -5.96
C SER A 318 7.72 -32.03 -5.65
N PHE A 319 7.25 -33.04 -4.93
CA PHE A 319 5.85 -33.10 -4.47
C PHE A 319 5.54 -32.00 -3.46
N TRP A 320 6.38 -31.84 -2.43
CA TRP A 320 6.14 -30.85 -1.38
C TRP A 320 6.25 -29.41 -1.88
N MET A 321 7.15 -29.14 -2.84
CA MET A 321 7.22 -27.85 -3.52
C MET A 321 5.91 -27.52 -4.25
N VAL A 322 5.26 -28.50 -4.87
CA VAL A 322 3.95 -28.28 -5.53
C VAL A 322 2.87 -27.96 -4.51
N VAL A 323 2.83 -28.69 -3.39
CA VAL A 323 1.86 -28.45 -2.31
C VAL A 323 2.02 -27.04 -1.74
N LEU A 324 3.25 -26.66 -1.37
CA LEU A 324 3.54 -25.33 -0.81
C LEU A 324 3.23 -24.22 -1.83
N ALA A 325 3.77 -24.31 -3.04
CA ALA A 325 3.60 -23.28 -4.07
C ALA A 325 2.13 -23.04 -4.43
N THR A 326 1.31 -24.10 -4.44
CA THR A 326 -0.13 -23.96 -4.66
C THR A 326 -0.80 -23.20 -3.51
N GLY A 327 -0.41 -23.50 -2.26
CA GLY A 327 -0.88 -22.78 -1.08
C GLY A 327 -0.49 -21.31 -1.08
N GLU A 328 0.75 -20.99 -1.42
CA GLU A 328 1.26 -19.62 -1.52
C GLU A 328 0.51 -18.80 -2.58
N LEU A 329 0.33 -19.36 -3.78
CA LEU A 329 -0.42 -18.69 -4.86
C LEU A 329 -1.89 -18.46 -4.47
N TYR A 330 -2.51 -19.44 -3.82
CA TYR A 330 -3.88 -19.30 -3.33
C TYR A 330 -3.98 -18.25 -2.22
N GLY A 331 -3.05 -18.26 -1.27
CA GLY A 331 -2.99 -17.27 -0.18
C GLY A 331 -2.79 -15.85 -0.70
N GLY A 332 -1.88 -15.66 -1.65
CA GLY A 332 -1.68 -14.38 -2.33
C GLY A 332 -2.95 -13.91 -3.04
N PHE A 333 -3.64 -14.81 -3.76
CA PHE A 333 -4.91 -14.49 -4.38
C PHE A 333 -5.98 -14.07 -3.35
N MET A 334 -6.11 -14.81 -2.24
CA MET A 334 -7.08 -14.51 -1.18
C MET A 334 -6.75 -13.26 -0.38
N THR A 335 -5.50 -12.78 -0.40
CA THR A 335 -5.09 -11.52 0.23
C THR A 335 -5.62 -10.31 -0.56
N PHE A 336 -5.60 -10.39 -1.90
CA PHE A 336 -5.93 -9.25 -2.77
C PHE A 336 -7.32 -9.32 -3.41
N ALA A 337 -7.82 -10.51 -3.76
CA ALA A 337 -9.11 -10.65 -4.42
C ALA A 337 -10.28 -10.04 -3.62
N PRO A 338 -10.38 -10.21 -2.29
CA PRO A 338 -11.41 -9.51 -1.51
C PRO A 338 -11.32 -7.99 -1.63
N GLU A 339 -10.13 -7.40 -1.65
CA GLU A 339 -9.96 -5.96 -1.82
C GLU A 339 -10.37 -5.49 -3.21
N TRP A 340 -10.00 -6.25 -4.25
CA TRP A 340 -10.43 -5.92 -5.61
C TRP A 340 -11.96 -5.91 -5.74
N LEU A 341 -12.64 -6.81 -5.04
CA LEU A 341 -14.10 -6.92 -5.02
C LEU A 341 -14.78 -5.82 -4.19
N THR A 342 -14.11 -5.27 -3.17
CA THR A 342 -14.64 -4.18 -2.33
C THR A 342 -14.22 -2.79 -2.79
N GLY A 343 -13.40 -2.70 -3.83
CA GLY A 343 -12.93 -1.43 -4.40
C GLY A 343 -11.66 -0.87 -3.74
N ASN A 344 -10.80 -1.75 -3.23
CA ASN A 344 -9.50 -1.44 -2.61
C ASN A 344 -9.62 -0.46 -1.43
N GLN A 345 -10.57 -0.71 -0.53
CA GLN A 345 -10.86 0.21 0.58
C GLN A 345 -9.71 0.29 1.58
N ASN A 346 -8.94 -0.80 1.73
CA ASN A 346 -7.84 -0.87 2.69
C ASN A 346 -6.46 -0.61 2.05
N LEU A 347 -6.36 -0.65 0.71
CA LEU A 347 -5.09 -0.54 0.01
C LEU A 347 -4.80 0.91 -0.40
N ASP A 348 -3.71 1.48 0.09
CA ASP A 348 -3.26 2.81 -0.33
C ASP A 348 -2.33 2.70 -1.55
N SER A 349 -2.81 3.22 -2.68
CA SER A 349 -2.07 3.29 -3.95
C SER A 349 -1.60 4.70 -4.32
N SER A 350 -1.80 5.68 -3.43
CA SER A 350 -1.47 7.09 -3.67
C SER A 350 0.04 7.35 -3.68
N ASN A 351 0.80 6.56 -2.92
CA ASN A 351 2.23 6.68 -2.79
C ASN A 351 2.96 5.63 -3.64
N PHE A 352 4.00 6.06 -4.37
CA PHE A 352 4.83 5.16 -5.18
C PHE A 352 5.44 4.00 -4.36
N MET A 353 5.97 4.27 -3.17
CA MET A 353 6.57 3.26 -2.29
C MET A 353 5.54 2.22 -1.87
N PHE A 354 4.35 2.64 -1.45
CA PHE A 354 3.29 1.73 -1.02
C PHE A 354 2.80 0.86 -2.17
N LEU A 355 2.49 1.47 -3.31
CA LEU A 355 1.99 0.73 -4.46
C LEU A 355 3.06 -0.19 -5.05
N TRP A 356 4.22 0.35 -5.46
CA TRP A 356 5.15 -0.41 -6.29
C TRP A 356 6.10 -1.28 -5.48
N VAL A 357 6.53 -0.84 -4.31
CA VAL A 357 7.49 -1.59 -3.49
C VAL A 357 6.74 -2.53 -2.55
N TYR A 358 5.80 -2.02 -1.77
CA TYR A 358 5.14 -2.82 -0.73
C TYR A 358 4.09 -3.76 -1.32
N LEU A 359 3.16 -3.23 -2.12
CA LEU A 359 2.06 -4.01 -2.67
C LEU A 359 2.46 -4.81 -3.90
N VAL A 360 3.13 -4.23 -4.89
CA VAL A 360 3.46 -4.96 -6.13
C VAL A 360 4.73 -5.80 -5.97
N PHE A 361 5.88 -5.19 -5.70
CA PHE A 361 7.16 -5.90 -5.78
C PHE A 361 7.24 -7.10 -4.83
N PHE A 362 6.99 -6.92 -3.53
CA PHE A 362 7.09 -8.03 -2.58
C PHE A 362 6.07 -9.13 -2.87
N ASN A 363 4.81 -8.81 -3.15
CA ASN A 363 3.80 -9.83 -3.42
C ASN A 363 4.05 -10.57 -4.75
N MET A 364 4.60 -9.91 -5.77
CA MET A 364 4.96 -10.59 -7.02
C MET A 364 6.10 -11.61 -6.83
N LEU A 365 6.93 -11.51 -5.78
CA LEU A 365 7.90 -12.56 -5.45
C LEU A 365 7.19 -13.87 -5.08
N TRP A 366 6.11 -13.79 -4.27
CA TRP A 366 5.21 -14.90 -3.93
C TRP A 366 4.30 -15.33 -5.09
N VAL A 367 4.46 -14.77 -6.28
CA VAL A 367 3.85 -15.29 -7.52
C VAL A 367 4.90 -15.97 -8.38
N PHE A 368 5.98 -15.27 -8.72
CA PHE A 368 6.96 -15.77 -9.68
C PHE A 368 7.80 -16.93 -9.14
N LEU A 369 8.21 -16.89 -7.88
CA LEU A 369 9.04 -17.95 -7.30
C LEU A 369 8.25 -19.25 -7.04
N PRO A 370 6.99 -19.19 -6.58
CA PRO A 370 6.14 -20.38 -6.52
C PRO A 370 5.84 -20.97 -7.90
N LEU A 371 5.57 -20.14 -8.91
CA LEU A 371 5.44 -20.61 -10.31
C LEU A 371 6.72 -21.28 -10.82
N TYR A 372 7.88 -20.72 -10.48
CA TYR A 372 9.17 -21.33 -10.81
C TYR A 372 9.36 -22.69 -10.10
N ALA A 373 8.98 -22.80 -8.83
CA ALA A 373 9.01 -24.05 -8.09
C ALA A 373 8.11 -25.12 -8.73
N LEU A 374 6.90 -24.73 -9.14
CA LEU A 374 5.98 -25.61 -9.89
C LEU A 374 6.59 -26.09 -11.20
N TRP A 375 7.23 -25.20 -11.95
CA TRP A 375 7.90 -25.55 -13.21
C TRP A 375 9.04 -26.55 -12.98
N VAL A 376 9.90 -26.32 -11.98
CA VAL A 376 11.00 -27.25 -11.65
C VAL A 376 10.44 -28.61 -11.19
N ALA A 377 9.41 -28.62 -10.35
CA ALA A 377 8.79 -29.85 -9.89
C ALA A 377 8.15 -30.62 -11.05
N PHE A 378 7.46 -29.93 -11.96
CA PHE A 378 6.87 -30.52 -13.16
C PHE A 378 7.93 -31.17 -14.05
N GLU A 379 9.06 -30.51 -14.24
CA GLU A 379 10.18 -31.03 -15.02
C GLU A 379 10.76 -32.31 -14.41
N ASP A 380 10.96 -32.33 -13.09
CA ASP A 380 11.47 -33.53 -12.39
C ASP A 380 10.46 -34.69 -12.49
N MET A 381 9.16 -34.42 -12.33
CA MET A 381 8.10 -35.42 -12.52
C MET A 381 8.07 -35.97 -13.95
N ARG A 382 8.14 -35.08 -14.96
CA ARG A 382 8.20 -35.46 -16.38
C ARG A 382 9.36 -36.42 -16.65
N ASN A 383 10.55 -36.08 -16.18
CA ASN A 383 11.75 -36.91 -16.37
C ASN A 383 11.60 -38.28 -15.68
N ALA A 384 11.03 -38.33 -14.48
CA ALA A 384 10.75 -39.58 -13.79
C ALA A 384 9.77 -40.48 -14.58
N PHE A 385 8.70 -39.89 -15.13
CA PHE A 385 7.73 -40.62 -15.95
C PHE A 385 8.33 -41.13 -17.27
N MET A 386 9.23 -40.37 -17.91
CA MET A 386 9.93 -40.84 -19.11
C MET A 386 10.78 -42.08 -18.82
N VAL A 387 11.53 -42.10 -17.71
CA VAL A 387 12.32 -43.26 -17.30
C VAL A 387 11.42 -44.47 -16.99
N ARG A 388 10.31 -44.24 -16.27
CA ARG A 388 9.32 -45.28 -15.97
C ARG A 388 8.75 -45.89 -17.26
N ASN A 389 8.31 -45.07 -18.20
CA ASN A 389 7.72 -45.55 -19.45
C ASN A 389 8.73 -46.39 -20.27
N ALA A 390 9.99 -45.96 -20.31
CA ALA A 390 11.06 -46.74 -20.96
C ALA A 390 11.30 -48.10 -20.26
N SER A 391 11.26 -48.14 -18.93
CA SER A 391 11.40 -49.40 -18.18
C SER A 391 10.23 -50.37 -18.40
N VAL A 392 9.00 -49.85 -18.49
CA VAL A 392 7.80 -50.63 -18.77
C VAL A 392 7.89 -51.22 -20.19
N ALA A 393 8.23 -50.40 -21.18
CA ALA A 393 8.39 -50.86 -22.56
C ALA A 393 9.40 -52.02 -22.69
N LYS A 394 10.60 -51.86 -22.08
CA LYS A 394 11.63 -52.92 -22.05
C LYS A 394 11.14 -54.20 -21.38
N SER A 395 10.34 -54.08 -20.32
CA SER A 395 9.79 -55.23 -19.60
C SER A 395 8.76 -55.98 -20.44
N SER A 396 7.88 -55.24 -21.14
CA SER A 396 6.91 -55.80 -22.08
C SER A 396 7.58 -56.51 -23.26
N GLU A 397 8.66 -55.95 -23.82
CA GLU A 397 9.44 -56.62 -24.88
C GLU A 397 10.08 -57.92 -24.41
N ARG A 398 10.60 -57.97 -23.18
CA ARG A 398 11.15 -59.21 -22.60
C ARG A 398 10.10 -60.28 -22.40
N GLN A 399 8.88 -59.90 -22.00
CA GLN A 399 7.77 -60.84 -21.86
C GLN A 399 7.33 -61.41 -23.21
N LYS A 400 7.32 -60.61 -24.28
CA LYS A 400 7.00 -61.09 -25.64
C LYS A 400 8.04 -62.05 -26.23
N LYS A 401 9.25 -62.08 -25.68
CA LYS A 401 10.36 -62.94 -26.12
C LYS A 401 10.47 -64.25 -25.34
N LYS A 402 9.69 -64.42 -24.27
CA LYS A 402 9.54 -65.67 -23.52
C LYS A 402 8.28 -66.37 -23.98
#